data_AF-A0A1B8NY96-F1
#
_entry.id   AF-A0A1B8NY96-F1
#
_cell.length_a   1.000
_cell.length_b   1.000
_cell.length_c   1.000
_cell.angle_alpha   90.00
_cell.angle_beta   90.00
_cell.angle_gamma   90.00
#
_symmetry.space_group_name_H-M   'P 1'
#
loop_
_entity.id
_entity.type
_entity.pdbx_description
1 polymer ?
#
loop_
_entity_poly.entity_id
_entity_poly.type
_entity_poly.pdbx_seq_one_letter_code
_entity_poly.pdbx_strand_id
1 'polypeptide(L)'
;MRLPDNRVRIVPEQVARTQPLPVGLDDAQGNEIATEVLHTENLAAAELAGILEPLIDANVGTLTPNPGSNSVVVTDWKANLGRLKRLTERLDGYRQADTEVFPVTHANAKRLVQTLKDVLSDDGSTATVVAMPAPMRWWLSAPRANGARYRP
;
A
#
# COMPACT_ATOMS: atom_id res chain seq x y z
N MET A 1 18.08 -24.13 37.94
CA MET A 1 16.98 -24.82 38.64
C MET A 1 15.75 -24.71 37.75
N ARG A 2 15.45 -25.77 36.98
CA ARG A 2 14.30 -25.90 36.06
C ARG A 2 13.01 -25.97 36.90
N LEU A 3 11.98 -25.20 36.57
CA LEU A 3 10.63 -25.47 37.07
C LEU A 3 9.93 -26.47 36.13
N PRO A 4 9.43 -27.60 36.65
CA PRO A 4 8.63 -28.57 35.90
C PRO A 4 7.16 -28.12 35.75
N ASP A 5 6.50 -28.64 34.73
CA ASP A 5 5.05 -28.67 34.47
C ASP A 5 4.32 -27.36 34.11
N ASN A 6 4.02 -27.22 32.81
CA ASN A 6 2.76 -26.78 32.20
C ASN A 6 1.83 -25.82 32.99
N ARG A 7 2.32 -24.63 33.38
CA ARG A 7 1.49 -23.58 33.97
C ARG A 7 1.09 -22.52 32.94
N VAL A 8 -0.20 -22.50 32.61
CA VAL A 8 -0.85 -21.40 31.90
C VAL A 8 -1.10 -20.27 32.91
N ARG A 9 -0.53 -19.09 32.67
CA ARG A 9 -0.77 -17.89 33.51
C ARG A 9 -2.01 -17.18 32.96
N ILE A 10 -3.17 -17.44 33.56
CA ILE A 10 -4.40 -16.72 33.25
C ILE A 10 -4.34 -15.37 33.96
N VAL A 11 -4.16 -14.32 33.19
CA VAL A 11 -4.17 -12.93 33.67
C VAL A 11 -5.53 -12.34 33.31
N PRO A 12 -6.20 -11.61 34.22
CA PRO A 12 -7.44 -10.89 33.89
C PRO A 12 -7.22 -9.95 32.71
N GLU A 13 -8.17 -9.91 31.77
CA GLU A 13 -8.06 -9.16 30.51
C GLU A 13 -7.69 -7.69 30.73
N GLN A 14 -8.21 -7.07 31.79
CA GLN A 14 -7.92 -5.68 32.16
C GLN A 14 -6.42 -5.42 32.44
N VAL A 15 -5.69 -6.43 32.93
CA VAL A 15 -4.25 -6.35 33.24
C VAL A 15 -3.40 -6.81 32.05
N ALA A 16 -3.95 -7.59 31.12
CA ALA A 16 -3.27 -7.94 29.87
C ALA A 16 -3.13 -6.72 28.94
N ARG A 17 -4.18 -5.88 28.85
CA ARG A 17 -4.18 -4.65 28.02
C ARG A 17 -3.17 -3.58 28.43
N THR A 18 -2.69 -3.64 29.68
CA THR A 18 -1.74 -2.65 30.24
C THR A 18 -0.30 -3.16 30.25
N GLN A 19 -0.07 -4.41 29.86
CA GLN A 19 1.29 -4.93 29.70
C GLN A 19 1.88 -4.50 28.36
N PRO A 20 3.17 -4.12 28.31
CA PRO A 20 3.86 -3.85 27.05
C PRO A 20 3.81 -5.08 26.17
N LEU A 21 3.21 -4.96 24.99
CA LEU A 21 3.24 -6.00 23.97
C LEU A 21 4.54 -5.89 23.16
N PRO A 22 5.14 -7.03 22.75
CA PRO A 22 6.23 -7.02 21.80
C PRO A 22 5.82 -6.32 20.51
N VAL A 23 6.72 -5.51 19.97
CA VAL A 23 6.55 -4.87 18.66
C VAL A 23 7.30 -5.68 17.60
N GLY A 24 6.64 -6.00 16.50
CA GLY A 24 7.25 -6.68 15.35
C GLY A 24 7.26 -8.22 15.40
N LEU A 25 7.83 -8.81 14.35
CA LEU A 25 7.71 -10.24 14.05
C LEU A 25 8.92 -11.10 14.46
N ASP A 26 10.00 -10.50 14.96
CA ASP A 26 11.32 -11.11 14.80
C ASP A 26 11.67 -12.30 15.72
N ASP A 27 10.98 -12.52 16.86
CA ASP A 27 11.43 -13.57 17.82
C ASP A 27 10.34 -14.35 18.58
N ALA A 28 9.19 -14.73 17.99
CA ALA A 28 8.16 -15.42 18.79
C ALA A 28 7.32 -16.51 18.11
N GLN A 29 6.94 -17.48 18.95
CA GLN A 29 5.97 -18.53 18.64
C GLN A 29 4.60 -17.90 18.33
N GLY A 30 3.86 -18.46 17.38
CA GLY A 30 2.61 -17.89 16.85
C GLY A 30 1.45 -17.67 17.83
N ASN A 31 1.64 -18.04 19.11
CA ASN A 31 0.69 -17.92 20.21
C ASN A 31 0.95 -16.70 21.11
N GLU A 32 1.73 -15.72 20.67
CA GLU A 32 1.94 -14.46 21.37
C GLU A 32 1.16 -13.33 20.69
N ILE A 33 0.66 -12.40 21.51
CA ILE A 33 -0.02 -11.18 21.07
C ILE A 33 1.04 -10.11 20.84
N ALA A 34 1.03 -9.47 19.68
CA ALA A 34 1.97 -8.43 19.32
C ALA A 34 1.24 -7.26 18.65
N THR A 35 1.94 -6.13 18.53
CA THR A 35 1.47 -4.97 17.77
C THR A 35 2.42 -4.72 16.61
N GLU A 36 1.87 -4.51 15.42
CA GLU A 36 2.61 -4.18 14.19
C GLU A 36 1.98 -2.98 13.48
N VAL A 37 2.81 -2.21 12.79
CA VAL A 37 2.38 -1.09 11.95
C VAL A 37 2.45 -1.55 10.49
N LEU A 38 1.32 -1.57 9.82
CA LEU A 38 1.20 -1.91 8.40
C LEU A 38 1.14 -0.61 7.59
N HIS A 39 2.11 -0.40 6.71
CA HIS A 39 2.15 0.75 5.82
C HIS A 39 1.47 0.44 4.49
N THR A 40 0.92 1.48 3.85
CA THR A 40 0.29 1.40 2.53
C THR A 40 0.68 2.60 1.69
N GLU A 41 0.94 2.39 0.41
CA GLU A 41 1.38 3.39 -0.56
C GLU A 41 0.22 3.90 -1.43
N ASN A 42 -0.67 3.02 -1.86
CA ASN A 42 -1.74 3.31 -2.82
C ASN A 42 -3.13 3.34 -2.17
N LEU A 43 -3.33 2.55 -1.11
CA LEU A 43 -4.60 2.47 -0.40
C LEU A 43 -4.65 3.47 0.76
N ALA A 44 -5.81 4.12 0.97
CA ALA A 44 -6.01 4.97 2.14
C ALA A 44 -6.10 4.10 3.41
N ALA A 45 -5.46 4.53 4.50
CA ALA A 45 -5.44 3.77 5.77
C ALA A 45 -6.84 3.36 6.27
N ALA A 46 -7.86 4.21 6.13
CA ALA A 46 -9.23 3.89 6.53
C ALA A 46 -9.89 2.83 5.65
N GLU A 47 -9.57 2.80 4.36
CA GLU A 47 -10.06 1.78 3.43
C GLU A 47 -9.39 0.43 3.71
N LEU A 48 -8.07 0.43 3.93
CA LEU A 48 -7.34 -0.76 4.36
C LEU A 48 -7.89 -1.31 5.69
N ALA A 49 -8.16 -0.43 6.65
CA ALA A 49 -8.75 -0.78 7.92
C ALA A 49 -10.08 -1.52 7.75
N GLY A 50 -11.01 -0.98 6.97
CA GLY A 50 -12.32 -1.61 6.74
C GLY A 50 -12.23 -2.97 6.03
N ILE A 51 -11.21 -3.19 5.20
CA ILE A 51 -10.97 -4.48 4.54
C ILE A 51 -10.39 -5.51 5.53
N LEU A 52 -9.49 -5.08 6.42
CA LEU A 52 -8.80 -5.99 7.35
C LEU A 52 -9.60 -6.27 8.63
N GLU A 53 -10.51 -5.38 9.05
CA GLU A 53 -11.29 -5.47 10.29
C GLU A 53 -12.00 -6.83 10.49
N PRO A 54 -12.60 -7.48 9.46
CA PRO A 54 -13.21 -8.80 9.61
C PRO A 54 -12.22 -9.95 9.87
N LEU A 55 -10.91 -9.71 9.68
CA LEU A 55 -9.85 -10.71 9.84
C LEU A 55 -9.13 -10.60 11.18
N ILE A 56 -9.48 -9.60 11.98
CA ILE A 56 -8.93 -9.36 13.31
C ILE A 56 -9.63 -10.29 14.31
N ASP A 57 -8.87 -10.83 15.27
CA ASP A 57 -9.45 -11.62 16.36
C ASP A 57 -10.36 -10.72 17.22
N ALA A 58 -11.64 -11.09 17.34
CA ALA A 58 -12.63 -10.26 18.03
C ALA A 58 -12.40 -10.12 19.55
N ASN A 59 -11.60 -10.99 20.17
CA ASN A 59 -11.36 -10.99 21.62
C ASN A 59 -10.08 -10.25 21.99
N VAL A 60 -9.06 -10.33 21.14
CA VAL A 60 -7.72 -9.81 21.43
C VAL A 60 -7.34 -8.65 20.51
N GLY A 61 -7.84 -8.66 19.29
CA GLY A 61 -7.33 -7.85 18.23
C GLY A 61 -7.87 -6.42 18.24
N THR A 62 -7.01 -5.46 17.91
CA THR A 62 -7.41 -4.06 17.71
C THR A 62 -6.79 -3.53 16.43
N LEU A 63 -7.54 -2.66 15.74
CA LEU A 63 -7.11 -2.08 14.48
C LEU A 63 -7.41 -0.58 14.50
N THR A 64 -6.36 0.21 14.31
CA THR A 64 -6.46 1.69 14.35
C THR A 64 -5.81 2.27 13.10
N PRO A 65 -6.58 2.86 12.17
CA PRO A 65 -6.01 3.57 11.03
C PRO A 65 -5.34 4.87 11.46
N ASN A 66 -4.20 5.17 10.86
CA ASN A 66 -3.50 6.44 10.92
C ASN A 66 -3.41 7.06 9.51
N PRO A 67 -4.37 7.91 9.13
CA PRO A 67 -4.37 8.57 7.83
C PRO A 67 -3.16 9.49 7.59
N GLY A 68 -2.58 10.06 8.66
CA GLY A 68 -1.47 11.00 8.55
C GLY A 68 -0.16 10.36 8.07
N SER A 69 0.05 9.08 8.38
CA SER A 69 1.22 8.28 7.94
C SER A 69 0.85 7.19 6.93
N ASN A 70 -0.39 7.21 6.43
CA ASN A 70 -0.99 6.17 5.59
C ASN A 70 -0.64 4.76 6.10
N SER A 71 -0.94 4.51 7.36
CA SER A 71 -0.63 3.23 8.02
C SER A 71 -1.75 2.78 8.92
N VAL A 72 -1.75 1.51 9.27
CA VAL A 72 -2.71 0.91 10.19
C VAL A 72 -1.94 0.23 11.30
N VAL A 73 -2.21 0.61 12.55
CA VAL A 73 -1.67 -0.05 13.73
C VAL A 73 -2.58 -1.22 14.06
N VAL A 74 -2.01 -2.42 14.09
CA VAL A 74 -2.75 -3.65 14.33
C VAL A 74 -2.16 -4.36 15.53
N THR A 75 -3.01 -4.74 16.47
CA THR A 75 -2.66 -5.67 17.56
C THR A 75 -3.42 -6.96 17.32
N ASP A 76 -2.74 -8.11 17.30
CA ASP A 76 -3.35 -9.43 17.16
C ASP A 76 -2.33 -10.51 17.55
N TRP A 77 -2.71 -11.78 17.46
CA TRP A 77 -1.80 -12.91 17.46
C TRP A 77 -0.76 -12.78 16.35
N LYS A 78 0.49 -13.05 16.70
CA LYS A 78 1.63 -12.93 15.78
C LYS A 78 1.48 -13.75 14.49
N ALA A 79 0.87 -14.93 14.58
CA ALA A 79 0.54 -15.73 13.40
C ALA A 79 -0.45 -15.03 12.45
N ASN A 80 -1.42 -14.29 12.99
CA ASN A 80 -2.38 -13.51 12.21
C ASN A 80 -1.73 -12.25 11.63
N LEU A 81 -0.91 -11.52 12.40
CA LEU A 81 -0.18 -10.34 11.90
C LEU A 81 0.64 -10.64 10.65
N GLY A 82 1.37 -11.77 10.64
CA GLY A 82 2.12 -12.20 9.46
C GLY A 82 1.23 -12.48 8.25
N ARG A 83 -0.02 -12.94 8.45
CA ARG A 83 -1.01 -13.11 7.38
C ARG A 83 -1.54 -11.76 6.91
N LEU A 84 -1.90 -10.86 7.83
CA LEU A 84 -2.42 -9.53 7.52
C LEU A 84 -1.40 -8.70 6.74
N LYS A 85 -0.11 -8.75 7.11
CA LYS A 85 0.97 -8.11 6.37
C LYS A 85 1.02 -8.51 4.89
N ARG A 86 1.00 -9.83 4.61
CA ARG A 86 0.98 -10.35 3.22
C ARG A 86 -0.29 -9.98 2.46
N LEU A 87 -1.42 -9.84 3.16
CA LEU A 87 -2.66 -9.39 2.54
C LEU A 87 -2.58 -7.90 2.19
N THR A 88 -2.06 -7.07 3.09
CA THR A 88 -1.82 -5.65 2.84
C THR A 88 -0.95 -5.43 1.61
N GLU A 89 0.20 -6.11 1.52
CA GLU A 89 1.10 -6.02 0.36
C GLU A 89 0.40 -6.36 -0.97
N ARG A 90 -0.48 -7.37 -0.97
CA ARG A 90 -1.24 -7.75 -2.17
C ARG A 90 -2.34 -6.76 -2.53
N LEU A 91 -3.08 -6.26 -1.54
CA LEU A 91 -4.15 -5.30 -1.73
C LEU A 91 -3.60 -3.96 -2.21
N ASP A 92 -2.48 -3.54 -1.65
CA ASP A 92 -1.82 -2.28 -2.01
C ASP A 92 -1.16 -2.36 -3.39
N GLY A 93 -0.62 -3.54 -3.77
CA GLY A 93 -0.04 -3.78 -5.10
C GLY A 93 -1.05 -3.92 -6.24
N TYR A 94 -2.26 -4.45 -5.99
CA TYR A 94 -3.28 -4.65 -7.04
C TYR A 94 -3.81 -3.34 -7.64
N ARG A 95 -3.60 -2.19 -6.99
CA ARG A 95 -4.00 -0.87 -7.51
C ARG A 95 -3.01 -0.23 -8.49
N GLN A 96 -1.88 -0.87 -8.81
CA GLN A 96 -1.16 -0.53 -10.04
C GLN A 96 -2.04 -0.91 -11.23
N ALA A 97 -2.92 0.02 -11.64
CA ALA A 97 -3.55 -0.06 -12.95
C ALA A 97 -2.44 -0.01 -13.99
N ASP A 98 -2.25 -1.10 -14.74
CA ASP A 98 -1.33 -1.17 -15.87
C ASP A 98 -1.67 -0.05 -16.87
N THR A 99 -0.99 1.08 -16.72
CA THR A 99 -1.24 2.27 -17.52
C THR A 99 -0.31 2.22 -18.72
N GLU A 100 -0.83 1.77 -19.86
CA GLU A 100 -0.09 1.70 -21.10
C GLU A 100 -0.31 2.97 -21.95
N VAL A 101 0.77 3.65 -22.34
CA VAL A 101 0.73 4.88 -23.13
C VAL A 101 1.06 4.57 -24.60
N PHE A 102 0.08 4.71 -25.47
CA PHE A 102 0.26 4.55 -26.91
C PHE A 102 0.46 5.92 -27.60
N PRO A 103 1.64 6.21 -28.18
CA PRO A 103 1.85 7.44 -28.93
C PRO A 103 1.05 7.40 -30.23
N VAL A 104 0.17 8.38 -30.41
CA VAL A 104 -0.65 8.50 -31.63
C VAL A 104 0.00 9.47 -32.61
N THR A 105 0.56 8.95 -33.70
CA THR A 105 1.28 9.78 -34.70
C THR A 105 0.36 10.30 -35.82
N HIS A 106 -0.62 9.49 -36.25
CA HIS A 106 -1.41 9.77 -37.46
C HIS A 106 -2.90 10.02 -37.21
N ALA A 107 -3.37 9.79 -35.98
CA ALA A 107 -4.78 9.90 -35.63
C ALA A 107 -4.99 10.98 -34.56
N ASN A 108 -6.20 11.55 -34.54
CA ASN A 108 -6.59 12.45 -33.46
C ASN A 108 -6.89 11.61 -32.22
N ALA A 109 -6.06 11.73 -31.19
CA ALA A 109 -6.20 10.98 -29.94
C ALA A 109 -7.62 11.08 -29.35
N LYS A 110 -8.31 12.22 -29.46
CA LYS A 110 -9.69 12.37 -28.95
C LYS A 110 -10.68 11.48 -29.70
N ARG A 111 -10.52 11.32 -31.02
CA ARG A 111 -11.40 10.46 -31.82
C ARG A 111 -11.17 8.98 -31.50
N LEU A 112 -9.90 8.57 -31.34
CA LEU A 112 -9.56 7.21 -30.95
C LEU A 112 -10.15 6.84 -29.58
N VAL A 113 -10.08 7.74 -28.61
CA VAL A 113 -10.66 7.51 -27.29
C VAL A 113 -12.17 7.32 -27.37
N GLN A 114 -12.88 8.06 -28.22
CA GLN A 114 -14.32 7.88 -28.38
C GLN A 114 -14.63 6.48 -28.92
N THR A 115 -13.98 6.06 -30.01
CA THR A 115 -14.18 4.74 -30.61
C THR A 115 -13.83 3.61 -29.64
N LEU A 116 -12.73 3.74 -28.90
CA LEU A 116 -12.35 2.74 -27.89
C LEU A 116 -13.37 2.68 -26.75
N LYS A 117 -13.88 3.82 -26.29
CA LYS A 117 -14.94 3.85 -25.27
C LYS A 117 -16.23 3.19 -25.76
N ASP A 118 -16.60 3.41 -27.01
CA ASP A 118 -17.81 2.82 -27.60
C ASP A 118 -17.68 1.29 -27.64
N VAL A 119 -16.53 0.75 -28.06
CA VAL A 119 -16.25 -0.70 -28.08
C VAL A 119 -16.16 -1.30 -26.68
N LEU A 120 -15.49 -0.64 -25.74
CA LEU A 120 -15.33 -1.14 -24.36
C LEU A 120 -16.65 -1.13 -23.58
N SER A 121 -17.54 -0.18 -23.89
CA SER A 121 -18.86 -0.09 -23.27
C SER A 121 -19.80 -1.21 -23.73
N ASP A 122 -19.63 -1.69 -24.96
CA ASP A 122 -20.40 -2.82 -25.52
C ASP A 122 -19.96 -4.17 -24.90
N ASP A 123 -18.67 -4.29 -24.55
CA ASP A 123 -18.07 -5.48 -23.94
C ASP A 123 -18.18 -5.51 -22.39
N GLY A 124 -18.73 -4.46 -21.77
CA GLY A 124 -18.87 -4.36 -20.31
C GLY A 124 -17.54 -4.17 -19.55
N SER A 125 -16.48 -3.75 -20.24
CA SER A 125 -15.14 -3.55 -19.67
C SER A 125 -15.07 -2.28 -18.81
N THR A 126 -14.45 -2.36 -17.63
CA THR A 126 -14.25 -1.22 -16.71
C THR A 126 -12.98 -0.40 -17.01
N ALA A 127 -12.33 -0.62 -18.16
CA ALA A 127 -11.10 0.06 -18.55
C ALA A 127 -11.35 1.56 -18.86
N THR A 128 -10.53 2.43 -18.29
CA THR A 128 -10.62 3.89 -18.49
C THR A 128 -9.61 4.36 -19.55
N VAL A 129 -10.11 4.86 -20.67
CA VAL A 129 -9.27 5.39 -21.76
C VAL A 129 -9.30 6.92 -21.76
N VAL A 130 -8.11 7.55 -21.74
CA VAL A 130 -7.94 9.02 -21.69
C VAL A 130 -6.97 9.51 -22.77
N ALA A 131 -7.34 10.59 -23.47
CA ALA A 131 -6.48 11.23 -24.47
C ALA A 131 -5.58 12.27 -23.78
N MET A 132 -4.26 12.08 -23.84
CA MET A 132 -3.29 13.00 -23.24
C MET A 132 -2.60 13.86 -24.34
N PRO A 133 -2.51 15.20 -24.17
CA PRO A 133 -1.70 16.02 -25.06
C PRO A 133 -0.21 15.73 -24.83
N ALA A 134 0.59 15.74 -25.89
CA ALA A 134 2.03 15.55 -25.78
C ALA A 134 2.66 16.60 -24.85
N PRO A 135 3.60 16.21 -23.96
CA PRO A 135 4.26 17.18 -23.09
C PRO A 135 5.00 18.21 -23.95
N MET A 136 4.70 19.48 -23.72
CA MET A 136 5.31 20.62 -24.41
C MET A 136 6.80 20.69 -24.02
N ARG A 137 7.65 19.96 -24.74
CA ARG A 137 9.10 19.92 -24.52
C ARG A 137 9.72 21.22 -25.02
N TRP A 138 9.91 22.18 -24.11
CA TRP A 138 10.69 23.38 -24.37
C TRP A 138 12.18 23.01 -24.30
N TRP A 139 12.83 22.91 -25.47
CA TRP A 139 14.28 22.90 -25.51
C TRP A 139 14.75 24.35 -25.36
N LEU A 140 15.25 24.72 -24.18
CA LEU A 140 16.04 25.94 -24.06
C LEU A 140 17.39 25.66 -24.74
N SER A 141 17.53 26.01 -26.01
CA SER A 141 18.84 26.03 -26.66
C SER A 141 19.66 27.18 -26.05
N ALA A 142 20.53 26.87 -25.10
CA ALA A 142 21.59 27.80 -24.74
C ALA A 142 22.53 27.96 -25.96
N PRO A 143 22.87 29.19 -26.39
CA PRO A 143 23.88 29.37 -27.41
C PRO A 143 25.20 28.81 -26.88
N ARG A 144 25.90 28.02 -27.70
CA ARG A 144 27.23 27.50 -27.39
C ARG A 144 28.11 28.67 -26.97
N ALA A 145 28.49 28.71 -25.69
CA ALA A 145 29.53 29.62 -25.22
C ALA A 145 30.78 29.33 -26.04
N ASN A 146 31.13 30.27 -26.92
CA ASN A 146 32.30 30.16 -27.77
C ASN A 146 33.54 30.17 -26.87
N GLY A 147 34.36 29.14 -27.01
CA GLY A 147 35.54 28.94 -26.20
C GLY A 147 36.60 30.02 -26.43
N ALA A 148 37.27 30.36 -25.33
CA ALA A 148 38.67 30.76 -25.24
C ALA A 148 39.12 32.01 -26.02
N ARG A 149 39.55 33.01 -25.25
CA ARG A 149 40.94 33.52 -25.28
C ARG A 149 41.19 34.42 -24.06
N TYR A 150 41.81 33.84 -23.04
CA TYR A 150 42.56 34.58 -22.04
C TYR A 150 44.04 34.53 -22.46
N ARG A 151 44.68 35.69 -22.66
CA ARG A 151 46.14 35.90 -22.70
C ARG A 151 46.45 37.41 -22.82
N PRO A 152 47.61 37.86 -22.35
CA PRO A 152 48.32 37.56 -21.10
C PRO A 152 48.07 38.60 -20.00
#